data_AF-A0A517Z410-F1
#
_entry.id   AF-A0A517Z410-F1
#
_cell.length_a   1.000
_cell.length_b   1.000
_cell.length_c   1.000
_cell.angle_alpha   90.00
_cell.angle_beta   90.00
_cell.angle_gamma   90.00
#
_symmetry.space_group_name_H-M   'P 1'
#
loop_
_entity.id
_entity.type
_entity.pdbx_description
1 polymer ?
#
loop_
_entity_poly.entity_id
_entity_poly.type
_entity_poly.pdbx_seq_one_letter_code
_entity_poly.pdbx_strand_id
1 'polypeptide(L)'
;MRCLALTAVIPLFLVGLAPAHAADAPLEIDQSIEVGAWASYHATVEAADDEIPIEVTIRCVDQTYDSGEEAVWIEIESTDTNSGTRLEIFKILVPVSRLREGPFGVDDIRKAWVLRRNQQQPVRVEQADLQGLQLLFPGRLTEGVEEHEEKEAVAWQRGTLDCRVVTIRRTTQLLNQQATVKQTLLLHESVPLQLAGFRFDIALENANVKVHGRLTDLGTGAEAALPNAQ
;
A
#
# COMPACT_ATOMS: atom_id res chain seq x y z
N MET A 1 34.30 -66.78 -11.71
CA MET A 1 33.70 -65.77 -12.60
C MET A 1 33.14 -64.66 -11.74
N ARG A 2 33.47 -63.41 -12.08
CA ARG A 2 33.08 -62.17 -11.38
C ARG A 2 31.62 -61.80 -11.69
N CYS A 3 30.94 -61.19 -10.71
CA CYS A 3 30.02 -60.02 -10.80
C CYS A 3 29.29 -59.92 -9.44
N LEU A 4 29.53 -58.89 -8.62
CA LEU A 4 28.85 -57.57 -8.60
C LEU A 4 27.31 -57.73 -8.49
N ALA A 5 26.52 -57.07 -7.65
CA ALA A 5 26.68 -56.08 -6.57
C ALA A 5 25.24 -55.68 -6.11
N LEU A 6 25.17 -54.74 -5.16
CA LEU A 6 24.06 -53.81 -4.84
C LEU A 6 22.97 -54.29 -3.83
N THR A 7 22.95 -53.84 -2.56
CA THR A 7 22.49 -52.51 -2.01
C THR A 7 21.08 -52.15 -2.52
N ALA A 8 20.07 -51.69 -1.79
CA ALA A 8 19.78 -51.45 -0.36
C ALA A 8 18.35 -50.84 -0.28
N VAL A 9 18.00 -50.40 0.93
CA VAL A 9 17.07 -49.30 1.25
C VAL A 9 15.60 -49.69 1.44
N ILE A 10 15.27 -49.84 2.73
CA ILE A 10 13.93 -49.75 3.30
C ILE A 10 13.39 -48.34 3.03
N PRO A 11 12.19 -48.15 2.44
CA PRO A 11 11.57 -46.83 2.40
C PRO A 11 11.06 -46.49 3.81
N LEU A 12 11.74 -45.55 4.47
CA LEU A 12 11.18 -44.79 5.58
C LEU A 12 10.03 -43.94 5.04
N PHE A 13 8.79 -44.32 5.36
CA PHE A 13 7.65 -43.43 5.21
C PHE A 13 7.73 -42.35 6.30
N LEU A 14 8.50 -41.30 6.04
CA LEU A 14 8.28 -40.00 6.66
C LEU A 14 7.04 -39.40 6.00
N VAL A 15 5.87 -39.72 6.55
CA VAL A 15 4.68 -38.88 6.34
C VAL A 15 4.98 -37.60 7.10
N GLY A 16 5.52 -36.63 6.37
CA GLY A 16 5.63 -35.26 6.84
C GLY A 16 4.24 -34.80 7.25
N LEU A 17 4.08 -34.55 8.55
CA LEU A 17 3.03 -33.69 9.05
C LEU A 17 3.18 -32.38 8.28
N ALA A 18 2.26 -32.13 7.34
CA ALA A 18 2.10 -30.82 6.77
C ALA A 18 1.98 -29.82 7.94
N PRO A 19 2.68 -28.68 7.91
CA PRO A 19 2.48 -27.67 8.93
C PRO A 19 1.00 -27.34 8.96
N ALA A 20 0.37 -27.61 10.10
CA ALA A 20 -0.96 -27.16 10.40
C ALA A 20 -0.98 -25.65 10.16
N HIS A 21 -1.86 -25.19 9.26
CA HIS A 21 -2.14 -23.78 9.08
C HIS A 21 -2.51 -23.22 10.46
N ALA A 22 -1.60 -22.45 11.05
CA ALA A 22 -1.88 -21.73 12.28
C ALA A 22 -3.04 -20.79 11.97
N ALA A 23 -4.05 -20.81 12.83
CA ALA A 23 -5.23 -19.98 12.73
C ALA A 23 -4.84 -18.50 12.54
N ASP A 24 -5.38 -17.91 11.47
CA ASP A 24 -5.11 -16.55 10.97
C ASP A 24 -5.19 -15.50 12.08
N ALA A 25 -4.03 -15.10 12.62
CA ALA A 25 -3.95 -13.83 13.32
C ALA A 25 -4.12 -12.73 12.27
N PRO A 26 -4.92 -11.67 12.55
CA PRO A 26 -5.04 -10.55 11.64
C PRO A 26 -3.64 -9.98 11.36
N LEU A 27 -3.36 -9.69 10.09
CA LEU A 27 -2.09 -9.06 9.72
C LEU A 27 -1.98 -7.72 10.46
N GLU A 28 -0.94 -7.57 11.27
CA GLU A 28 -0.62 -6.29 11.91
C GLU A 28 0.42 -5.54 11.06
N ILE A 29 0.08 -4.32 10.65
CA ILE A 29 1.01 -3.36 10.05
C ILE A 29 0.89 -2.07 10.83
N ASP A 30 1.95 -1.66 11.53
CA ASP A 30 2.03 -0.33 12.11
C ASP A 30 2.24 0.69 10.99
N GLN A 31 1.16 1.33 10.58
CA GLN A 31 1.15 2.39 9.58
C GLN A 31 1.22 3.77 10.24
N SER A 32 1.90 3.89 11.38
CA SER A 32 2.16 5.20 11.96
C SER A 32 3.01 6.07 11.04
N ILE A 33 2.74 7.38 11.12
CA ILE A 33 3.48 8.42 10.43
C ILE A 33 3.57 9.63 11.36
N GLU A 34 4.78 10.15 11.51
CA GLU A 34 5.03 11.33 12.34
C GLU A 34 4.58 12.61 11.65
N VAL A 35 4.11 13.60 12.42
CA VAL A 35 3.78 14.93 11.87
C VAL A 35 5.01 15.56 11.24
N GLY A 36 4.84 16.04 10.00
CA GLY A 36 5.92 16.56 9.18
C GLY A 36 6.64 15.50 8.36
N ALA A 37 6.42 14.20 8.58
CA ALA A 37 7.05 13.16 7.77
C ALA A 37 6.41 13.07 6.37
N TRP A 38 7.22 12.75 5.37
CA TRP A 38 6.77 12.51 4.01
C TRP A 38 7.61 11.46 3.29
N ALA A 39 7.01 10.79 2.31
CA ALA A 39 7.66 9.84 1.42
C ALA A 39 7.12 10.00 -0.01
N SER A 40 8.03 10.00 -0.99
CA SER A 40 7.74 10.07 -2.41
C SER A 40 8.06 8.76 -3.09
N TYR A 41 7.22 8.38 -4.05
CA TYR A 41 7.30 7.13 -4.79
C TYR A 41 7.21 7.45 -6.27
N HIS A 42 8.14 6.91 -7.06
CA HIS A 42 7.94 6.82 -8.50
C HIS A 42 7.09 5.60 -8.77
N ALA A 43 5.94 5.80 -9.43
CA ALA A 43 5.02 4.74 -9.77
C ALA A 43 4.72 4.72 -11.26
N THR A 44 4.68 3.52 -11.82
CA THR A 44 4.27 3.29 -13.20
C THR A 44 2.89 2.65 -13.19
N VAL A 45 1.95 3.24 -13.93
CA VAL A 45 0.63 2.65 -14.21
C VAL A 45 0.65 2.11 -15.64
N GLU A 46 0.57 0.80 -15.78
CA GLU A 46 0.50 0.09 -17.07
C GLU A 46 -0.94 -0.33 -17.32
N ALA A 47 -1.53 0.12 -18.43
CA ALA A 47 -2.87 -0.29 -18.85
C ALA A 47 -2.90 -0.50 -20.37
N ALA A 48 -3.27 -1.72 -20.78
CA ALA A 48 -3.22 -2.14 -22.18
C ALA A 48 -1.82 -1.96 -22.81
N ASP A 49 -1.63 -0.92 -23.62
CA ASP A 49 -0.37 -0.59 -24.31
C ASP A 49 0.24 0.75 -23.85
N ASP A 50 -0.39 1.41 -22.86
CA ASP A 50 0.06 2.70 -22.33
C ASP A 50 0.78 2.52 -20.99
N GLU A 51 1.90 3.24 -20.84
CA GLU A 51 2.66 3.35 -19.61
C GLU A 51 2.61 4.82 -19.14
N ILE A 52 2.00 5.03 -17.97
CA ILE A 52 1.82 6.36 -17.38
C ILE A 52 2.68 6.44 -16.12
N PRO A 53 3.84 7.12 -16.19
CA PRO A 53 4.66 7.36 -15.02
C PRO A 53 4.07 8.51 -14.19
N ILE A 54 3.90 8.26 -12.90
CA ILE A 54 3.40 9.21 -11.91
C ILE A 54 4.34 9.24 -10.71
N GLU A 55 4.40 10.38 -10.05
CA GLU A 55 4.98 10.49 -8.72
C GLU A 55 3.84 10.56 -7.71
N VAL A 56 3.88 9.70 -6.70
CA VAL A 56 2.96 9.73 -5.57
C VAL A 56 3.74 10.20 -4.36
N THR A 57 3.28 11.25 -3.68
CA THR A 57 3.87 11.69 -2.42
C THR A 57 2.84 11.63 -1.30
N ILE A 58 3.19 10.93 -0.22
CA ILE A 58 2.36 10.79 0.98
C ILE A 58 3.01 11.61 2.10
N ARG A 59 2.24 12.47 2.77
CA ARG A 59 2.72 13.41 3.79
C ARG A 59 1.79 13.43 4.99
N CYS A 60 2.32 13.45 6.21
CA CYS A 60 1.54 13.81 7.40
C CYS A 60 1.77 15.29 7.69
N VAL A 61 0.75 16.11 7.50
CA VAL A 61 0.92 17.57 7.44
C VAL A 61 0.46 18.29 8.71
N ASP A 62 -0.39 17.65 9.51
CA ASP A 62 -0.84 18.21 10.78
C ASP A 62 -1.48 17.14 11.67
N GLN A 63 -1.73 17.49 12.93
CA GLN A 63 -2.41 16.67 13.91
C GLN A 63 -3.54 17.47 14.57
N THR A 64 -4.63 16.78 14.88
CA THR A 64 -5.79 17.38 15.54
C THR A 64 -6.48 16.39 16.47
N TYR A 65 -7.53 16.84 17.14
CA TYR A 65 -8.48 15.98 17.82
C TYR A 65 -9.81 16.00 17.06
N ASP A 66 -10.36 14.82 16.80
CA ASP A 66 -11.68 14.67 16.22
C ASP A 66 -12.49 13.73 17.11
N SER A 67 -13.69 14.17 17.51
CA SER A 67 -14.58 13.39 18.39
C SER A 67 -13.91 12.87 19.69
N GLY A 68 -12.95 13.62 20.23
CA GLY A 68 -12.21 13.26 21.46
C GLY A 68 -11.03 12.31 21.25
N GLU A 69 -10.69 11.97 20.01
CA GLU A 69 -9.58 11.09 19.66
C GLU A 69 -8.51 11.82 18.85
N GLU A 70 -7.25 11.46 19.07
CA GLU A 70 -6.11 11.95 18.30
C GLU A 70 -6.17 11.47 16.84
N ALA A 71 -6.07 12.39 15.90
CA ALA A 71 -6.12 12.11 14.48
C ALA A 71 -5.09 12.95 13.72
N VAL A 72 -4.61 12.43 12.60
CA VAL A 72 -3.62 13.10 11.75
C VAL A 72 -4.18 13.39 10.37
N TRP A 73 -3.75 14.52 9.81
CA TRP A 73 -4.00 14.90 8.44
C TRP A 73 -2.93 14.31 7.54
N ILE A 74 -3.34 13.43 6.64
CA ILE A 74 -2.48 12.84 5.62
C ILE A 74 -2.86 13.43 4.27
N GLU A 75 -1.86 13.90 3.52
CA GLU A 75 -2.00 14.34 2.14
C GLU A 75 -1.34 13.34 1.20
N ILE A 76 -2.04 12.98 0.12
CA ILE A 76 -1.56 12.09 -0.93
C ILE A 76 -1.66 12.85 -2.23
N GLU A 77 -0.51 13.22 -2.78
CA GLU A 77 -0.40 13.97 -4.02
C GLU A 77 0.06 13.06 -5.15
N SER A 78 -0.63 13.13 -6.29
CA SER A 78 -0.24 12.45 -7.52
C SER A 78 0.17 13.48 -8.56
N THR A 79 1.33 13.31 -9.18
CA THR A 79 1.87 14.20 -10.21
C THR A 79 2.26 13.39 -11.44
N ASP A 80 1.88 13.85 -12.63
CA ASP A 80 2.37 13.28 -13.89
C ASP A 80 3.83 13.69 -14.09
N THR A 81 4.74 12.71 -14.14
CA THR A 81 6.18 12.99 -14.22
C THR A 81 6.60 13.50 -15.60
N ASN A 82 5.82 13.21 -16.66
CA ASN A 82 6.14 13.68 -18.01
C ASN A 82 5.89 15.18 -18.15
N SER A 83 4.83 15.68 -17.52
CA SER A 83 4.43 17.09 -17.61
C SER A 83 4.77 17.92 -16.37
N GLY A 84 5.14 17.27 -15.26
CA GLY A 84 5.26 17.90 -13.95
C GLY A 84 3.91 18.42 -13.42
N THR A 85 2.80 18.00 -14.02
CA THR A 85 1.47 18.52 -13.65
C THR A 85 0.88 17.70 -12.52
N ARG A 86 0.52 18.37 -11.43
CA ARG A 86 -0.28 17.80 -10.36
C ARG A 86 -1.63 17.29 -10.90
N LEU A 87 -1.87 16.00 -10.74
CA LEU A 87 -3.11 15.33 -11.12
C LEU A 87 -4.19 15.55 -10.05
N GLU A 88 -3.84 15.28 -8.80
CA GLU A 88 -4.73 15.47 -7.65
C GLU A 88 -3.98 15.49 -6.32
N ILE A 89 -4.61 16.07 -5.30
CA ILE A 89 -4.23 15.90 -3.89
C ILE A 89 -5.45 15.41 -3.13
N PHE A 90 -5.34 14.25 -2.49
CA PHE A 90 -6.26 13.85 -1.43
C PHE A 90 -5.76 14.36 -0.09
N LYS A 91 -6.67 14.86 0.73
CA LYS A 91 -6.41 15.17 2.14
C LYS A 91 -7.39 14.40 3.00
N ILE A 92 -6.87 13.54 3.86
CA ILE A 92 -7.66 12.61 4.65
C ILE A 92 -7.34 12.78 6.14
N LEU A 93 -8.37 12.66 6.98
CA LEU A 93 -8.23 12.65 8.43
C LEU A 93 -8.38 11.22 8.94
N VAL A 94 -7.32 10.70 9.58
CA VAL A 94 -7.27 9.31 10.07
C VAL A 94 -6.93 9.29 11.56
N PRO A 95 -7.65 8.53 12.40
CA PRO A 95 -7.31 8.39 13.81
C PRO A 95 -5.96 7.68 13.99
N VAL A 96 -5.16 8.16 14.94
CA VAL A 96 -3.83 7.59 15.22
C VAL A 96 -3.92 6.14 15.70
N SER A 97 -4.97 5.79 16.44
CA SER A 97 -5.22 4.39 16.87
C SER A 97 -5.31 3.44 15.67
N ARG A 98 -6.04 3.83 14.62
CA ARG A 98 -6.26 3.00 13.43
C ARG A 98 -4.99 2.82 12.60
N LEU A 99 -4.10 3.81 12.60
CA LEU A 99 -2.79 3.70 11.97
C LEU A 99 -1.88 2.71 12.70
N ARG A 100 -1.93 2.65 14.03
CA ARG A 100 -1.11 1.72 14.84
C ARG A 100 -1.65 0.29 14.82
N GLU A 101 -2.97 0.12 14.78
CA GLU A 101 -3.67 -1.17 14.72
C GLU A 101 -3.77 -1.77 13.30
N GLY A 102 -3.05 -1.21 12.32
CA GLY A 102 -3.32 -1.41 10.89
C GLY A 102 -3.29 -2.87 10.42
N PRO A 103 -3.67 -3.14 9.16
CA PRO A 103 -3.85 -2.17 8.08
C PRO A 103 -5.13 -1.31 8.20
N PHE A 104 -4.99 0.01 8.02
CA PHE A 104 -6.13 0.92 7.93
C PHE A 104 -6.72 0.95 6.53
N GLY A 105 -8.01 1.29 6.44
CA GLY A 105 -8.76 1.31 5.19
C GLY A 105 -9.46 2.64 4.95
N VAL A 106 -10.08 2.77 3.78
CA VAL A 106 -10.89 3.95 3.46
C VAL A 106 -12.06 4.15 4.44
N ASP A 107 -12.55 3.07 5.04
CA ASP A 107 -13.62 3.10 6.04
C ASP A 107 -13.16 3.74 7.37
N ASP A 108 -11.86 3.77 7.63
CA ASP A 108 -11.26 4.41 8.81
C ASP A 108 -11.06 5.93 8.62
N ILE A 109 -11.26 6.44 7.39
CA ILE A 109 -11.13 7.86 7.06
C ILE A 109 -12.37 8.61 7.53
N ARG A 110 -12.17 9.59 8.43
CA ARG A 110 -13.28 10.38 9.00
C ARG A 110 -13.73 11.53 8.12
N LYS A 111 -12.77 12.15 7.44
CA LYS A 111 -13.00 13.30 6.59
C LYS A 111 -12.05 13.24 5.40
N ALA A 112 -12.53 13.59 4.22
CA ALA A 112 -11.74 13.56 3.00
C ALA A 112 -12.06 14.75 2.08
N TRP A 113 -11.02 15.31 1.50
CA TRP A 113 -11.09 16.32 0.44
C TRP A 113 -10.21 15.90 -0.73
N VAL A 114 -10.60 16.34 -1.92
CA VAL A 114 -9.77 16.19 -3.12
C VAL A 114 -9.65 17.54 -3.83
N LEU A 115 -8.43 17.88 -4.25
CA LEU A 115 -8.18 18.96 -5.20
C LEU A 115 -7.69 18.34 -6.51
N ARG A 116 -8.57 18.27 -7.52
CA ARG A 116 -8.19 17.74 -8.85
C ARG A 116 -7.52 18.80 -9.71
N ARG A 117 -6.75 18.38 -10.71
CA ARG A 117 -6.00 19.23 -11.67
C ARG A 117 -6.75 20.48 -12.13
N ASN A 118 -8.01 20.33 -12.50
CA ASN A 118 -8.82 21.40 -13.11
C ASN A 118 -9.66 22.19 -12.08
N GLN A 119 -9.47 21.94 -10.79
CA GLN A 119 -10.20 22.60 -9.71
C GLN A 119 -9.32 23.67 -9.05
N GLN A 120 -9.96 24.77 -8.66
CA GLN A 120 -9.31 25.87 -7.93
C GLN A 120 -9.40 25.71 -6.41
N GLN A 121 -10.34 24.90 -5.92
CA GLN A 121 -10.58 24.68 -4.50
C GLN A 121 -10.82 23.19 -4.22
N PRO A 122 -10.34 22.68 -3.07
CA PRO A 122 -10.61 21.31 -2.68
C PRO A 122 -12.09 21.11 -2.40
N VAL A 123 -12.63 19.97 -2.83
CA VAL A 123 -14.02 19.59 -2.56
C VAL A 123 -14.04 18.46 -1.54
N ARG A 124 -14.97 18.52 -0.59
CA ARG A 124 -15.21 17.40 0.32
C ARG A 124 -15.78 16.24 -0.49
N VAL A 125 -15.30 15.03 -0.22
CA VAL A 125 -15.74 13.81 -0.89
C VAL A 125 -16.23 12.80 0.12
N GLU A 126 -17.18 11.98 -0.32
CA GLU A 126 -17.68 10.85 0.46
C GLU A 126 -16.74 9.65 0.27
N GLN A 127 -16.81 8.67 1.19
CA GLN A 127 -15.95 7.47 1.13
C GLN A 127 -16.06 6.71 -0.20
N ALA A 128 -17.24 6.71 -0.84
CA ALA A 128 -17.47 6.05 -2.12
C ALA A 128 -16.59 6.60 -3.25
N ASP A 129 -16.08 7.83 -3.13
CA ASP A 129 -15.19 8.48 -4.11
C ASP A 129 -13.71 8.23 -3.83
N LEU A 130 -13.38 7.49 -2.75
CA LEU A 130 -12.00 7.15 -2.35
C LEU A 130 -11.54 5.79 -2.88
N GLN A 131 -12.21 5.24 -3.89
CA GLN A 131 -11.90 3.90 -4.44
C GLN A 131 -10.45 3.76 -4.89
N GLY A 132 -9.84 4.83 -5.43
CA GLY A 132 -8.42 4.82 -5.79
C GLY A 132 -7.49 4.61 -4.59
N LEU A 133 -7.87 5.13 -3.41
CA LEU A 133 -7.10 4.99 -2.18
C LEU A 133 -7.22 3.59 -1.56
N GLN A 134 -8.25 2.82 -1.90
CA GLN A 134 -8.41 1.45 -1.39
C GLN A 134 -7.22 0.54 -1.78
N LEU A 135 -6.52 0.85 -2.86
CA LEU A 135 -5.33 0.10 -3.28
C LEU A 135 -4.13 0.37 -2.35
N LEU A 136 -3.95 1.60 -1.89
CA LEU A 136 -2.87 1.94 -0.95
C LEU A 136 -3.24 1.57 0.49
N PHE A 137 -4.52 1.70 0.85
CA PHE A 137 -5.04 1.48 2.20
C PHE A 137 -6.13 0.42 2.15
N PRO A 138 -5.75 -0.87 2.21
CA PRO A 138 -6.68 -1.94 1.94
C PRO A 138 -7.66 -2.21 3.07
N GLY A 139 -7.51 -1.61 4.25
CA GLY A 139 -8.34 -1.90 5.42
C GLY A 139 -7.97 -3.21 6.09
N ARG A 140 -8.70 -3.56 7.15
CA ARG A 140 -8.49 -4.79 7.91
C ARG A 140 -8.59 -6.00 6.98
N LEU A 141 -7.55 -6.83 6.99
CA LEU A 141 -7.45 -8.00 6.14
C LEU A 141 -7.64 -9.25 7.00
N THR A 142 -8.75 -9.95 6.76
CA THR A 142 -9.07 -11.20 7.47
C THR A 142 -8.86 -12.43 6.59
N GLU A 143 -8.74 -12.26 5.27
CA GLU A 143 -8.63 -13.34 4.30
C GLU A 143 -7.71 -12.92 3.14
N GLY A 144 -7.15 -13.91 2.44
CA GLY A 144 -6.37 -13.68 1.21
C GLY A 144 -5.01 -13.01 1.42
N VAL A 145 -4.50 -13.01 2.65
CA VAL A 145 -3.18 -12.47 3.00
C VAL A 145 -2.15 -13.60 2.97
N GLU A 146 -1.06 -13.37 2.26
CA GLU A 146 0.13 -14.22 2.24
C GLU A 146 1.33 -13.37 2.66
N GLU A 147 1.92 -13.69 3.81
CA GLU A 147 3.21 -13.15 4.21
C GLU A 147 4.32 -14.06 3.68
N HIS A 148 5.34 -13.45 3.06
CA HIS A 148 6.46 -14.18 2.52
C HIS A 148 7.66 -14.08 3.48
N GLU A 149 8.32 -15.22 3.75
CA GLU A 149 9.57 -15.24 4.51
C GLU A 149 10.72 -14.53 3.76
N GLU A 150 10.62 -14.47 2.44
CA GLU A 150 11.60 -13.79 1.59
C GLU A 150 11.46 -12.27 1.70
N LYS A 151 12.59 -11.59 1.87
CA LYS A 151 12.69 -10.14 1.82
C LYS A 151 13.00 -9.67 0.41
N GLU A 152 12.45 -8.53 0.01
CA GLU A 152 12.74 -7.90 -1.28
C GLU A 152 13.55 -6.61 -1.05
N ALA A 153 14.66 -6.46 -1.76
CA ALA A 153 15.51 -5.28 -1.67
C ALA A 153 14.94 -4.12 -2.50
N VAL A 154 14.70 -2.98 -1.85
CA VAL A 154 14.28 -1.73 -2.49
C VAL A 154 15.44 -0.75 -2.48
N ALA A 155 15.99 -0.45 -3.67
CA ALA A 155 17.00 0.59 -3.83
C ALA A 155 16.35 1.97 -3.94
N TRP A 156 16.89 2.95 -3.22
CA TRP A 156 16.44 4.34 -3.21
C TRP A 156 17.63 5.29 -3.03
N GLN A 157 17.41 6.60 -3.07
CA GLN A 157 18.51 7.59 -3.12
C GLN A 157 19.55 7.46 -2.01
N ARG A 158 19.15 6.99 -0.82
CA ARG A 158 20.03 6.90 0.37
C ARG A 158 20.53 5.50 0.68
N GLY A 159 20.23 4.50 -0.16
CA GLY A 159 20.74 3.14 0.00
C GLY A 159 19.75 2.07 -0.44
N THR A 160 19.76 0.94 0.27
CA THR A 160 18.90 -0.22 0.00
C THR A 160 18.19 -0.62 1.28
N LEU A 161 16.90 -0.93 1.17
CA LEU A 161 16.05 -1.41 2.26
C LEU A 161 15.68 -2.88 2.01
N ASP A 162 15.92 -3.75 3.00
CA ASP A 162 15.50 -5.15 2.94
C ASP A 162 14.07 -5.27 3.47
N CYS A 163 13.10 -5.23 2.56
CA CYS A 163 11.70 -5.06 2.89
C CYS A 163 11.00 -6.40 3.13
N ARG A 164 10.13 -6.43 4.13
CA ARG A 164 9.15 -7.51 4.34
C ARG A 164 8.12 -7.48 3.21
N VAL A 165 7.77 -8.65 2.68
CA VAL A 165 6.84 -8.74 1.55
C VAL A 165 5.50 -9.30 2.01
N VAL A 166 4.45 -8.51 1.82
CA VAL A 166 3.08 -8.92 2.11
C VAL A 166 2.29 -8.91 0.80
N THR A 167 1.69 -10.05 0.45
CA THR A 167 0.78 -10.17 -0.69
C THR A 167 -0.65 -10.33 -0.19
N ILE A 168 -1.58 -9.64 -0.84
CA ILE A 168 -3.00 -9.60 -0.50
C ILE A 168 -3.77 -9.87 -1.79
N ARG A 169 -4.66 -10.87 -1.79
CA ARG A 169 -5.55 -11.15 -2.91
C ARG A 169 -6.99 -10.99 -2.47
N ARG A 170 -7.75 -10.16 -3.19
CA ARG A 170 -9.16 -9.93 -2.89
C ARG A 170 -9.96 -9.60 -4.13
N THR A 171 -11.26 -9.81 -4.03
CA THR A 171 -12.24 -9.30 -4.98
C THR A 171 -12.91 -8.08 -4.37
N THR A 172 -12.93 -6.96 -5.09
CA THR A 172 -13.53 -5.71 -4.64
C THR A 172 -14.30 -5.04 -5.79
N GLN A 173 -15.00 -3.94 -5.50
CA GLN A 173 -15.62 -3.09 -6.50
C GLN A 173 -14.70 -1.89 -6.78
N LEU A 174 -14.25 -1.74 -8.03
CA LEU A 174 -13.52 -0.57 -8.51
C LEU A 174 -14.23 -0.03 -9.75
N LEU A 175 -14.50 1.28 -9.77
CA LEU A 175 -15.16 1.96 -10.90
C LEU A 175 -16.51 1.32 -11.29
N ASN A 176 -17.25 0.84 -10.29
CA ASN A 176 -18.52 0.10 -10.45
C ASN A 176 -18.38 -1.24 -11.21
N GLN A 177 -17.18 -1.82 -11.23
CA GLN A 177 -16.92 -3.14 -11.78
C GLN A 177 -16.31 -4.04 -10.71
N GLN A 178 -16.63 -5.33 -10.78
CA GLN A 178 -15.93 -6.32 -9.96
C GLN A 178 -14.48 -6.42 -10.45
N ALA A 179 -13.54 -6.25 -9.52
CA ALA A 179 -12.11 -6.32 -9.77
C ALA A 179 -11.48 -7.41 -8.89
N THR A 180 -10.60 -8.22 -9.46
CA THR A 180 -9.70 -9.06 -8.68
C THR A 180 -8.37 -8.32 -8.53
N VAL A 181 -7.98 -8.04 -7.29
CA VAL A 181 -6.77 -7.27 -6.97
C VAL A 181 -5.79 -8.20 -6.27
N LYS A 182 -4.59 -8.33 -6.84
CA LYS A 182 -3.41 -8.83 -6.13
C LYS A 182 -2.54 -7.62 -5.78
N GLN A 183 -2.44 -7.32 -4.51
CA GLN A 183 -1.66 -6.24 -3.96
C GLN A 183 -0.43 -6.81 -3.26
N THR A 184 0.75 -6.29 -3.57
CA THR A 184 2.00 -6.62 -2.89
C THR A 184 2.55 -5.36 -2.26
N LEU A 185 2.76 -5.37 -0.95
CA LEU A 185 3.36 -4.29 -0.19
C LEU A 185 4.78 -4.67 0.21
N LEU A 186 5.71 -3.74 0.00
CA LEU A 186 7.11 -3.86 0.45
C LEU A 186 7.24 -2.98 1.68
N LEU A 187 7.41 -3.61 2.83
CA LEU A 187 7.31 -2.94 4.13
C LEU A 187 8.66 -2.84 4.83
N HIS A 188 8.99 -1.65 5.36
CA HIS A 188 10.21 -1.40 6.13
C HIS A 188 9.94 -0.41 7.27
N GLU A 189 10.41 -0.71 8.48
CA GLU A 189 10.11 0.09 9.69
C GLU A 189 10.64 1.54 9.65
N SER A 190 11.67 1.80 8.85
CA SER A 190 12.35 3.10 8.79
C SER A 190 11.69 4.12 7.86
N VAL A 191 10.56 3.79 7.23
CA VAL A 191 9.91 4.67 6.25
C VAL A 191 8.48 4.99 6.70
N PRO A 192 7.94 6.17 6.35
CA PRO A 192 6.57 6.55 6.71
C PRO A 192 5.54 5.49 6.30
N LEU A 193 4.59 5.18 7.20
CA LEU A 193 3.56 4.13 7.01
C LEU A 193 4.14 2.72 6.80
N GLN A 194 5.43 2.54 7.10
CA GLN A 194 6.24 1.39 6.73
C GLN A 194 6.28 1.08 5.22
N LEU A 195 5.77 1.94 4.35
CA LEU A 195 5.63 1.62 2.93
C LEU A 195 6.90 2.00 2.16
N ALA A 196 7.67 1.01 1.71
CA ALA A 196 8.85 1.24 0.84
C ALA A 196 8.54 1.05 -0.65
N GLY A 197 7.46 0.32 -0.96
CA GLY A 197 7.02 0.09 -2.32
C GLY A 197 5.73 -0.69 -2.38
N PHE A 198 5.11 -0.70 -3.56
CA PHE A 198 3.85 -1.39 -3.79
C PHE A 198 3.74 -1.90 -5.22
N ARG A 199 3.04 -3.02 -5.40
CA ARG A 199 2.66 -3.56 -6.70
C ARG A 199 1.18 -3.95 -6.68
N PHE A 200 0.41 -3.50 -7.64
CA PHE A 200 -0.99 -3.87 -7.79
C PHE A 200 -1.18 -4.51 -9.15
N ASP A 201 -1.62 -5.77 -9.19
CA ASP A 201 -2.16 -6.41 -10.38
C ASP A 201 -3.70 -6.40 -10.25
N ILE A 202 -4.37 -5.63 -11.11
CA ILE A 202 -5.82 -5.40 -11.08
C ILE A 202 -6.43 -6.01 -12.33
N ALA A 203 -7.20 -7.07 -12.17
CA ALA A 203 -7.96 -7.69 -13.24
C ALA A 203 -9.42 -7.22 -13.18
N LEU A 204 -9.86 -6.57 -14.26
CA LEU A 204 -11.23 -6.17 -14.54
C LEU A 204 -11.81 -7.08 -15.63
N GLU A 205 -13.13 -7.06 -15.82
CA GLU A 205 -13.81 -7.93 -16.81
C GLU A 205 -13.18 -7.86 -18.22
N ASN A 206 -12.73 -6.67 -18.63
CA ASN A 206 -12.21 -6.43 -19.98
C ASN A 206 -10.83 -5.73 -19.99
N ALA A 207 -10.14 -5.67 -18.86
CA ALA A 207 -8.87 -4.96 -18.76
C ALA A 207 -7.97 -5.52 -17.66
N ASN A 208 -6.67 -5.34 -17.81
CA ASN A 208 -5.70 -5.54 -16.75
C ASN A 208 -4.93 -4.26 -16.56
N VAL A 209 -4.81 -3.82 -15.30
CA VAL A 209 -4.02 -2.66 -14.91
C VAL A 209 -2.96 -3.13 -13.94
N LYS A 210 -1.71 -2.76 -14.21
CA LYS A 210 -0.62 -2.96 -13.26
C LYS A 210 -0.13 -1.63 -12.75
N VAL A 211 0.14 -1.57 -11.46
CA VAL A 211 0.75 -0.40 -10.83
C VAL A 211 1.97 -0.86 -10.08
N HIS A 212 3.11 -0.20 -10.27
CA HIS A 212 4.33 -0.49 -9.53
C HIS A 212 4.94 0.80 -9.01
N GLY A 213 4.93 0.98 -7.69
CA GLY A 213 5.52 2.10 -6.99
C GLY A 213 6.75 1.72 -6.18
N ARG A 214 7.78 2.56 -6.21
CA ARG A 214 9.00 2.41 -5.40
C ARG A 214 9.39 3.73 -4.77
N LEU A 215 9.81 3.67 -3.51
CA LEU A 215 10.31 4.82 -2.76
C LEU A 215 11.48 5.48 -3.51
N THR A 216 11.39 6.78 -3.72
CA THR A 216 12.45 7.61 -4.30
C THR A 216 13.12 8.48 -3.26
N ASP A 217 12.34 9.12 -2.39
CA ASP A 217 12.86 9.98 -1.33
C ASP A 217 11.90 10.01 -0.12
N LEU A 218 12.41 10.48 1.02
CA LEU A 218 11.63 10.75 2.21
C LEU A 218 12.27 11.86 3.05
N GLY A 219 11.49 12.45 3.93
CA GLY A 219 12.01 13.47 4.82
C GLY A 219 11.02 13.92 5.88
N THR A 220 11.38 15.04 6.49
CA THR A 220 10.61 15.73 7.54
C THR A 220 10.28 17.15 7.09
N GLY A 221 9.45 17.86 7.86
CA GLY A 221 9.06 19.24 7.56
C GLY A 221 8.04 19.37 6.44
N ALA A 222 7.18 18.36 6.26
CA ALA A 222 6.06 18.44 5.33
C ALA A 222 5.13 19.60 5.68
N GLU A 223 4.81 20.41 4.68
CA GLU A 223 3.83 21.48 4.76
C GLU A 223 2.54 21.06 4.06
N ALA A 224 1.41 21.53 4.57
CA ALA A 224 0.11 21.25 3.97
C ALA A 224 -0.04 21.96 2.62
N ALA A 225 -0.30 21.20 1.56
CA ALA A 225 -0.63 21.75 0.24
C ALA A 225 -2.08 22.23 0.16
N LEU A 226 -2.96 21.68 1.00
CA LEU A 226 -4.35 22.13 1.14
C LEU A 226 -4.58 22.70 2.55
N PRO A 227 -5.41 23.74 2.72
CA PRO A 227 -5.76 24.22 4.05
C PRO A 227 -6.43 23.11 4.87
N ASN A 228 -6.21 23.10 6.18
CA ASN A 228 -7.00 22.25 7.07
C ASN A 228 -8.43 22.80 7.08
N ALA A 229 -9.33 22.08 6.41
CA ALA A 229 -10.74 22.44 6.41
C ALA A 229 -11.31 22.18 7.82
N GLN A 230 -11.95 23.21 8.39
CA GLN A 230 -12.66 23.12 9.67
C GLN A 230 -13.92 22.26 9.54
#